data_AF-A0AA37LUE4-F1
#
_entry.id   AF-A0AA37LUE4-F1
#
_cell.length_a   1.000
_cell.length_b   1.000
_cell.length_c   1.000
_cell.angle_alpha   90.00
_cell.angle_beta   90.00
_cell.angle_gamma   90.00
#
_symmetry.space_group_name_H-M   'P 1'
#
loop_
_entity.id
_entity.type
_entity.pdbx_description
1 polymer ?
#
loop_
_entity_poly.entity_id
_entity_poly.type
_entity_poly.pdbx_seq_one_letter_code
_entity_poly.pdbx_strand_id
1 'polypeptide(L)'
;MCNGVYVFEFESEQITASGQEVFLPPDLLYTRVLQLILDTDCARLPKQIILKKEDCQHKHLFDNELRIYQKLEALQGTAIPQMHGLATIHGTRALVLSDIGGTALVEEGTRWVESTRLEEMLDRTIRQIWSMGVRLKDLSLLNVHLCEDAIWIVDFEEAEIMAGRVDESDVEDQAQASWHSSDVEEAWLL
;
A
#
# COMPACT_ATOMS: atom_id res chain seq x y z
N MET A 1 7.13 16.75 13.92
CA MET A 1 5.94 16.08 14.48
C MET A 1 6.37 15.35 15.75
N CYS A 2 5.50 15.24 16.76
CA CYS A 2 5.83 14.54 18.00
C CYS A 2 5.51 13.05 17.86
N ASN A 3 6.47 12.18 18.16
CA ASN A 3 6.20 10.74 18.24
C ASN A 3 5.21 10.47 19.37
N GLY A 4 4.04 9.92 19.01
CA GLY A 4 3.05 9.40 19.94
C GLY A 4 3.41 7.99 20.37
N VAL A 5 2.94 7.60 21.56
CA VAL A 5 2.97 6.21 22.03
C VAL A 5 1.59 5.60 21.77
N TYR A 6 1.58 4.42 21.19
CA TYR A 6 0.40 3.68 20.80
C TYR A 6 0.41 2.30 21.45
N VAL A 7 -0.77 1.85 21.89
CA VAL A 7 -0.98 0.49 22.40
C VAL A 7 -2.05 -0.16 21.56
N PHE A 8 -1.75 -1.30 20.97
CA PHE A 8 -2.68 -2.07 20.16
C PHE A 8 -2.65 -3.55 20.54
N GLU A 9 -3.74 -4.25 20.26
CA GLU A 9 -3.84 -5.69 20.45
C GLU A 9 -3.63 -6.40 19.11
N PHE A 10 -2.69 -7.33 19.04
CA PHE A 10 -2.43 -8.18 17.88
C PHE A 10 -2.34 -9.63 18.35
N GLU A 11 -3.15 -10.52 17.76
CA GLU A 11 -3.22 -11.95 18.14
C GLU A 11 -3.30 -12.18 19.66
N SER A 12 -4.18 -11.42 20.33
CA SER A 12 -4.42 -11.44 21.78
C SER A 12 -3.24 -11.01 22.66
N GLU A 13 -2.21 -10.38 22.09
CA GLU A 13 -1.12 -9.73 22.84
C GLU A 13 -1.23 -8.21 22.72
N GLN A 14 -0.98 -7.51 23.84
CA GLN A 14 -0.83 -6.05 23.82
C GLN A 14 0.59 -5.69 23.41
N ILE A 15 0.69 -4.83 22.41
CA ILE A 15 1.94 -4.34 21.85
C ILE A 15 2.00 -2.82 22.03
N THR A 16 3.10 -2.35 22.59
CA THR A 16 3.40 -0.92 22.69
C THR A 16 4.37 -0.54 21.58
N ALA A 17 4.07 0.55 20.88
CA ALA A 17 4.88 1.09 19.82
C ALA A 17 4.88 2.62 19.83
N SER A 18 5.96 3.19 19.34
CA SER A 18 6.13 4.64 19.22
C SER A 18 6.15 5.04 17.75
N GLY A 19 5.53 6.15 17.38
CA GLY A 19 5.53 6.60 15.99
C GLY A 19 4.57 7.74 15.71
N GLN A 20 4.10 7.84 14.47
CA GLN A 20 3.31 8.97 14.00
C GLN A 20 2.36 8.58 12.88
N GLU A 21 1.40 9.46 12.59
CA GLU A 21 0.59 9.38 11.38
C GLU A 21 1.47 9.54 10.15
N VAL A 22 1.18 8.80 9.08
CA VAL A 22 1.89 8.92 7.80
C VAL A 22 1.55 10.27 7.18
N PHE A 23 2.58 10.98 6.75
CA PHE A 23 2.48 12.26 6.12
C PHE A 23 3.28 12.24 4.82
N LEU A 24 2.61 12.53 3.71
CA LEU A 24 3.26 12.80 2.44
C LEU A 24 3.32 14.32 2.24
N PRO A 25 4.53 14.92 2.23
CA PRO A 25 4.68 16.34 2.00
C PRO A 25 4.07 16.76 0.63
N PRO A 26 3.59 18.01 0.51
CA PRO A 26 3.60 19.05 1.52
C PRO A 26 2.39 19.04 2.48
N ASP A 27 1.26 18.43 2.14
CA ASP A 27 -0.01 18.66 2.87
C ASP A 27 -0.88 17.40 3.12
N LEU A 28 -0.42 16.20 2.75
CA LEU A 28 -1.25 14.99 2.84
C LEU A 28 -0.98 14.22 4.13
N LEU A 29 -1.87 14.41 5.11
CA LEU A 29 -1.83 13.69 6.39
C LEU A 29 -2.83 12.52 6.41
N TYR A 30 -2.30 11.30 6.48
CA TYR A 30 -3.10 10.07 6.58
C TYR A 30 -3.34 9.72 8.05
N THR A 31 -4.31 10.38 8.68
CA THR A 31 -4.66 10.21 10.12
C THR A 31 -5.10 8.79 10.52
N ARG A 32 -5.39 7.93 9.52
CA ARG A 32 -5.75 6.52 9.72
C ARG A 32 -4.57 5.58 9.50
N VAL A 33 -3.43 6.06 9.02
CA VAL A 33 -2.25 5.24 8.72
C VAL A 33 -1.14 5.68 9.66
N LEU A 34 -0.67 4.77 10.51
CA LEU A 34 0.38 5.04 11.48
C LEU A 34 1.64 4.30 11.08
N GLN A 35 2.77 5.00 11.00
CA GLN A 35 4.09 4.40 10.92
C GLN A 35 4.65 4.25 12.33
N LEU A 36 4.89 3.01 12.76
CA LEU A 36 5.19 2.67 14.15
C LEU A 36 6.45 1.81 14.26
N ILE A 37 7.19 2.05 15.35
CA ILE A 37 8.34 1.24 15.77
C ILE A 37 7.96 0.55 17.08
N LEU A 38 8.04 -0.78 17.12
CA LEU A 38 7.69 -1.54 18.32
C LEU A 38 8.71 -1.27 19.43
N ASP A 39 8.24 -0.93 20.63
CA ASP A 39 9.14 -0.61 21.76
C ASP A 39 9.87 -1.87 22.27
N THR A 40 9.22 -3.02 22.11
CA THR A 40 9.75 -4.35 22.47
C THR A 40 9.78 -5.25 21.24
N ASP A 41 10.64 -6.26 21.27
CA ASP A 41 10.71 -7.22 20.16
C ASP A 41 9.53 -8.18 20.23
N CYS A 42 8.82 -8.30 19.12
CA CYS A 42 7.72 -9.25 18.95
C CYS A 42 8.19 -10.34 17.98
N ALA A 43 8.09 -11.61 18.35
CA ALA A 43 8.53 -12.70 17.48
C ALA A 43 7.73 -12.81 16.17
N ARG A 44 6.54 -12.20 16.11
CA ARG A 44 5.58 -12.32 15.01
C ARG A 44 5.50 -11.09 14.11
N LEU A 45 6.07 -9.96 14.54
CA LEU A 45 6.02 -8.70 13.82
C LEU A 45 7.43 -8.13 13.62
N PRO A 46 7.71 -7.50 12.48
CA PRO A 46 8.95 -6.75 12.31
C PRO A 46 8.99 -5.54 13.26
N LYS A 47 10.19 -5.00 13.48
CA LYS A 47 10.41 -3.86 14.39
C LYS A 47 9.68 -2.60 13.93
N GLN A 48 9.52 -2.42 12.61
CA GLN A 48 8.83 -1.30 11.98
C GLN A 48 7.62 -1.83 11.23
N ILE A 49 6.47 -1.20 11.45
CA ILE A 49 5.19 -1.60 10.85
C ILE A 49 4.39 -0.36 10.44
N ILE A 50 3.43 -0.58 9.55
CA ILE A 50 2.34 0.35 9.27
C ILE A 50 1.05 -0.23 9.88
N LEU A 51 0.34 0.56 10.69
CA LEU A 51 -1.02 0.27 11.11
C LEU A 51 -2.00 1.12 10.30
N LYS A 52 -2.82 0.48 9.46
CA LYS A 52 -3.89 1.15 8.72
C LYS A 52 -5.24 0.87 9.37
N LYS A 53 -5.84 1.88 9.98
CA LYS A 53 -7.10 1.81 10.72
C LYS A 53 -8.31 1.82 9.79
N GLU A 54 -9.32 1.03 10.17
CA GLU A 54 -10.66 1.10 9.61
C GLU A 54 -11.24 2.53 9.72
N ASP A 55 -11.87 2.99 8.65
CA ASP A 55 -12.82 4.11 8.70
C ASP A 55 -14.20 3.60 9.10
N CYS A 56 -14.76 4.15 10.18
CA CYS A 56 -16.07 3.78 10.67
C CYS A 56 -17.21 4.12 9.70
N GLN A 57 -17.01 5.08 8.79
CA GLN A 57 -17.96 5.46 7.74
C GLN A 57 -17.86 4.54 6.51
N HIS A 58 -16.67 4.00 6.25
CA HIS A 58 -16.37 3.24 5.03
C HIS A 58 -15.86 1.82 5.33
N LYS A 59 -16.46 1.13 6.30
CA LYS A 59 -16.05 -0.22 6.73
C LYS A 59 -15.93 -1.25 5.59
N HIS A 60 -16.75 -1.09 4.56
CA HIS A 60 -16.75 -1.96 3.39
C HIS A 60 -15.44 -1.86 2.59
N LEU A 61 -14.79 -0.68 2.56
CA LEU A 61 -13.49 -0.48 1.91
C LEU A 61 -12.38 -1.20 2.68
N PHE A 62 -12.40 -1.13 4.02
CA PHE A 62 -11.48 -1.89 4.87
C PHE A 62 -11.63 -3.41 4.66
N ASP A 63 -12.87 -3.91 4.66
CA ASP A 63 -13.15 -5.33 4.40
C ASP A 63 -12.76 -5.74 2.97
N ASN A 64 -12.84 -4.82 2.00
CA ASN A 64 -12.38 -5.05 0.64
C ASN A 64 -10.86 -5.16 0.57
N GLU A 65 -10.14 -4.18 1.11
CA GLU A 65 -8.67 -4.17 1.16
C GLU A 65 -8.12 -5.45 1.80
N LEU A 66 -8.72 -5.89 2.92
CA LEU A 66 -8.36 -7.16 3.56
C LEU A 66 -8.49 -8.35 2.60
N ARG A 67 -9.57 -8.43 1.81
CA ARG A 67 -9.76 -9.51 0.81
C ARG A 67 -8.76 -9.41 -0.33
N ILE A 68 -8.40 -8.20 -0.75
CA ILE A 68 -7.40 -7.99 -1.80
C ILE A 68 -6.02 -8.45 -1.33
N TYR A 69 -5.59 -8.10 -0.11
CA TYR A 69 -4.35 -8.62 0.46
C TYR A 69 -4.33 -10.14 0.52
N GLN A 70 -5.43 -10.78 0.95
CA GLN A 70 -5.56 -12.24 0.94
C GLN A 70 -5.46 -12.81 -0.48
N LYS A 71 -6.07 -12.15 -1.46
CA LYS A 71 -6.03 -12.58 -2.87
C LYS A 71 -4.63 -12.46 -3.47
N LEU A 72 -3.87 -11.44 -3.06
CA LEU A 72 -2.52 -11.12 -3.54
C LEU A 72 -1.40 -11.68 -2.64
N GLU A 73 -1.68 -12.73 -1.85
CA GLU A 73 -0.71 -13.33 -0.91
C GLU A 73 0.66 -13.61 -1.57
N ALA A 74 0.68 -14.06 -2.83
CA ALA A 74 1.90 -14.38 -3.56
C ALA A 74 2.78 -13.16 -3.94
N LEU A 75 2.26 -11.94 -3.86
CA LEU A 75 2.99 -10.70 -4.18
C LEU A 75 3.41 -9.89 -2.94
N GLN A 76 2.95 -10.32 -1.77
CA GLN A 76 3.28 -9.67 -0.51
C GLN A 76 4.78 -9.79 -0.21
N GLY A 77 5.38 -8.65 0.17
CA GLY A 77 6.82 -8.56 0.44
C GLY A 77 7.69 -8.48 -0.81
N THR A 78 7.12 -8.41 -2.01
CA THR A 78 7.87 -8.22 -3.26
C THR A 78 7.39 -7.05 -4.11
N ALA A 79 6.07 -6.87 -4.19
CA ALA A 79 5.43 -5.85 -5.03
C ALA A 79 4.37 -5.04 -4.27
N ILE A 80 3.89 -5.58 -3.14
CA ILE A 80 2.94 -4.94 -2.24
C ILE A 80 3.37 -5.21 -0.79
N PRO A 81 2.98 -4.36 0.18
CA PRO A 81 3.30 -4.58 1.59
C PRO A 81 2.89 -5.98 2.07
N GLN A 82 3.65 -6.55 3.00
CA GLN A 82 3.21 -7.78 3.66
C GLN A 82 2.16 -7.46 4.72
N MET A 83 1.02 -8.15 4.70
CA MET A 83 -0.01 -8.09 5.72
C MET A 83 0.26 -9.17 6.78
N HIS A 84 0.66 -8.75 7.97
CA HIS A 84 0.91 -9.64 9.10
C HIS A 84 -0.38 -10.10 9.78
N GLY A 85 -1.46 -9.34 9.66
CA GLY A 85 -2.78 -9.72 10.16
C GLY A 85 -3.62 -8.52 10.59
N LEU A 86 -4.56 -8.77 11.50
CA LEU A 86 -5.46 -7.77 12.05
C LEU A 86 -5.08 -7.43 13.50
N ALA A 87 -5.13 -6.15 13.80
CA ALA A 87 -5.00 -5.60 15.14
C ALA A 87 -6.25 -4.84 15.56
N THR A 88 -6.35 -4.55 16.85
CA THR A 88 -7.32 -3.60 17.41
C THR A 88 -6.56 -2.49 18.13
N ILE A 89 -6.81 -1.24 17.76
CA ILE A 89 -6.24 -0.05 18.40
C ILE A 89 -7.36 0.90 18.79
N HIS A 90 -7.43 1.27 20.08
CA HIS A 90 -8.51 2.10 20.63
C HIS A 90 -9.93 1.62 20.27
N GLY A 91 -10.13 0.29 20.17
CA GLY A 91 -11.42 -0.31 19.78
C GLY A 91 -11.72 -0.29 18.28
N THR A 92 -10.80 0.19 17.44
CA THR A 92 -10.91 0.21 15.97
C THR A 92 -10.06 -0.92 15.37
N ARG A 93 -10.59 -1.63 14.36
CA ARG A 93 -9.82 -2.62 13.60
C ARG A 93 -8.71 -1.94 12.80
N ALA A 94 -7.58 -2.59 12.66
CA ALA A 94 -6.48 -2.12 11.81
C ALA A 94 -5.80 -3.29 11.08
N LEU A 95 -5.34 -3.03 9.87
CA LEU A 95 -4.40 -3.91 9.17
C LEU A 95 -2.99 -3.65 9.73
N VAL A 96 -2.27 -4.72 10.03
CA VAL A 96 -0.85 -4.67 10.36
C VAL A 96 -0.06 -4.99 9.10
N LEU A 97 0.60 -4.00 8.54
CA LEU A 97 1.37 -4.09 7.31
C LEU A 97 2.86 -3.89 7.59
N SER A 98 3.73 -4.47 6.78
CA SER A 98 5.15 -4.12 6.76
C SER A 98 5.32 -2.67 6.34
N ASP A 99 6.26 -1.99 6.99
CA ASP A 99 6.82 -0.76 6.45
C ASP A 99 7.73 -1.13 5.26
N ILE A 100 7.36 -0.67 4.08
CA ILE A 100 8.10 -0.95 2.84
C ILE A 100 9.29 -0.01 2.66
N GLY A 101 9.39 1.06 3.45
CA GLY A 101 10.33 2.14 3.20
C GLY A 101 10.06 2.83 1.86
N GLY A 102 11.10 3.45 1.29
CA GLY A 102 10.97 4.19 0.03
C GLY A 102 10.18 5.50 0.16
N THR A 103 9.76 6.03 -0.99
CA THR A 103 8.99 7.28 -1.09
C THR A 103 7.87 7.12 -2.12
N ALA A 104 6.74 7.77 -1.89
CA ALA A 104 5.69 7.87 -2.89
C ALA A 104 6.21 8.66 -4.10
N LEU A 105 5.83 8.27 -5.32
CA LEU A 105 6.34 8.91 -6.54
C LEU A 105 6.05 10.41 -6.61
N VAL A 106 5.01 10.89 -5.93
CA VAL A 106 4.68 12.31 -5.84
C VAL A 106 5.68 13.14 -5.02
N GLU A 107 6.46 12.51 -4.14
CA GLU A 107 7.32 13.24 -3.20
C GLU A 107 8.52 13.87 -3.91
N GLU A 108 8.77 15.16 -3.64
CA GLU A 108 9.91 15.92 -4.23
C GLU A 108 11.29 15.30 -3.94
N GLY A 109 11.39 14.46 -2.90
CA GLY A 109 12.61 13.75 -2.51
C GLY A 109 12.80 12.39 -3.20
N THR A 110 11.84 11.95 -4.01
CA THR A 110 11.91 10.68 -4.72
C THR A 110 13.08 10.71 -5.69
N ARG A 111 13.91 9.67 -5.64
CA ARG A 111 15.08 9.58 -6.51
C ARG A 111 14.64 9.62 -7.97
N TRP A 112 15.41 10.32 -8.80
CA TRP A 112 15.16 10.35 -10.23
C TRP A 112 15.38 8.95 -10.83
N VAL A 113 14.41 8.51 -11.63
CA VAL A 113 14.47 7.30 -12.45
C VAL A 113 14.18 7.70 -13.88
N GLU A 114 14.92 7.14 -14.83
CA GLU A 114 14.67 7.37 -16.25
C GLU A 114 13.27 6.87 -16.63
N SER A 115 12.59 7.65 -17.49
CA SER A 115 11.20 7.48 -17.84
C SER A 115 10.84 6.06 -18.27
N THR A 116 11.57 5.54 -19.27
CA THR A 116 11.35 4.21 -19.83
C THR A 116 11.52 3.14 -18.76
N ARG A 117 12.55 3.27 -17.90
CA ARG A 117 12.77 2.34 -16.80
C ARG A 117 11.65 2.38 -15.76
N LEU A 118 11.12 3.56 -15.43
CA LEU A 118 10.01 3.70 -14.50
C LEU A 118 8.74 3.03 -15.06
N GLU A 119 8.46 3.27 -16.34
CA GLU A 119 7.34 2.62 -17.05
C GLU A 119 7.47 1.10 -17.05
N GLU A 120 8.65 0.56 -17.36
CA GLU A 120 8.92 -0.88 -17.34
C GLU A 120 8.70 -1.49 -15.94
N MET A 121 9.08 -0.77 -14.88
CA MET A 121 8.89 -1.22 -13.50
C MET A 121 7.41 -1.20 -13.09
N LEU A 122 6.69 -0.14 -13.48
CA LEU A 122 5.25 0.00 -13.26
C LEU A 122 4.47 -1.08 -14.01
N ASP A 123 4.70 -1.23 -15.31
CA ASP A 123 4.04 -2.21 -16.18
C ASP A 123 4.18 -3.63 -15.61
N ARG A 124 5.42 -4.00 -15.25
CA ARG A 124 5.70 -5.30 -14.65
C ARG A 124 4.89 -5.54 -13.38
N THR A 125 4.88 -4.56 -12.48
CA THR A 125 4.23 -4.67 -11.16
C THR A 125 2.70 -4.77 -11.31
N ILE A 126 2.12 -3.93 -12.17
CA ILE A 126 0.69 -3.90 -12.46
C ILE A 126 0.26 -5.23 -13.10
N ARG A 127 1.01 -5.72 -14.10
CA ARG A 127 0.72 -7.01 -14.75
C ARG A 127 0.76 -8.18 -13.77
N GLN A 128 1.70 -8.17 -12.81
CA GLN A 128 1.74 -9.19 -11.76
C GLN A 128 0.43 -9.18 -10.95
N ILE A 129 -0.03 -8.02 -10.50
CA ILE A 129 -1.29 -7.90 -9.75
C ILE A 129 -2.49 -8.35 -10.60
N TRP A 130 -2.53 -7.96 -11.86
CA TRP A 130 -3.64 -8.30 -12.75
C TRP A 130 -3.69 -9.77 -13.14
N SER A 131 -2.53 -10.42 -13.31
CA SER A 131 -2.45 -11.86 -13.53
C SER A 131 -3.06 -12.67 -12.37
N MET A 132 -3.14 -12.07 -11.17
CA MET A 132 -3.83 -12.65 -10.03
C MET A 132 -5.35 -12.37 -10.01
N GLY A 133 -5.89 -11.68 -11.02
CA GLY A 133 -7.30 -11.34 -11.10
C GLY A 133 -7.70 -10.19 -10.20
N VAL A 134 -6.81 -9.23 -9.96
CA VAL A 134 -7.13 -7.99 -9.24
C VAL A 134 -6.97 -6.80 -10.18
N ARG A 135 -7.95 -5.90 -10.21
CA ARG A 135 -7.89 -4.62 -10.92
C ARG A 135 -7.66 -3.49 -9.93
N LEU A 136 -6.71 -2.62 -10.25
CA LEU A 136 -6.43 -1.39 -9.51
C LEU A 136 -7.37 -0.30 -10.03
N LYS A 137 -8.16 0.30 -9.14
CA LYS A 137 -9.06 1.41 -9.49
C LYS A 137 -8.50 2.79 -9.13
N ASP A 138 -7.60 2.83 -8.16
CA ASP A 138 -6.89 4.04 -7.73
C ASP A 138 -5.39 3.81 -7.91
N LEU A 139 -4.91 4.02 -9.13
CA LEU A 139 -3.49 3.98 -9.47
C LEU A 139 -2.95 5.41 -9.57
N SER A 140 -3.05 6.16 -8.48
CA SER A 140 -2.46 7.50 -8.36
C SER A 140 -1.00 7.42 -7.89
N LEU A 141 -0.20 8.46 -8.17
CA LEU A 141 1.20 8.56 -7.73
C LEU A 141 1.36 8.57 -6.19
N LEU A 142 0.26 8.75 -5.45
CA LEU A 142 0.20 8.63 -3.98
C LEU A 142 0.31 7.18 -3.51
N ASN A 143 -0.23 6.26 -4.31
CA ASN A 143 -0.32 4.83 -4.02
C ASN A 143 0.82 4.03 -4.68
N VAL A 144 1.70 4.70 -5.42
CA VAL A 144 2.85 4.11 -6.08
C VAL A 144 4.12 4.57 -5.38
N HIS A 145 4.87 3.64 -4.83
CA HIS A 145 6.06 3.89 -4.04
C HIS A 145 7.29 3.34 -4.76
N LEU A 146 8.37 4.11 -4.75
CA LEU A 146 9.67 3.67 -5.21
C LEU A 146 10.51 3.29 -3.99
N CYS A 147 10.73 1.99 -3.81
CA CYS A 147 11.64 1.48 -2.79
C CYS A 147 12.84 0.85 -3.47
N GLU A 148 14.02 1.43 -3.25
CA GLU A 148 15.24 1.07 -3.97
C GLU A 148 14.97 1.05 -5.49
N ASP A 149 15.19 -0.09 -6.15
CA ASP A 149 15.00 -0.30 -7.59
C ASP A 149 13.68 -1.01 -7.95
N ALA A 150 12.68 -0.97 -7.08
CA ALA A 150 11.38 -1.62 -7.30
C ALA A 150 10.19 -0.67 -7.06
N ILE A 151 9.12 -0.88 -7.84
CA ILE A 151 7.82 -0.27 -7.59
C ILE A 151 7.03 -1.13 -6.62
N TRP A 152 6.43 -0.44 -5.66
CA TRP A 152 5.50 -1.02 -4.70
C TRP A 152 4.16 -0.31 -4.84
N ILE A 153 3.08 -1.10 -4.84
CA ILE A 153 1.72 -0.56 -4.83
C ILE A 153 1.15 -0.70 -3.42
N VAL A 154 0.61 0.40 -2.91
CA VAL A 154 -0.08 0.47 -1.62
C VAL A 154 -1.53 0.89 -1.83
N ASP A 155 -2.31 0.85 -0.75
CA ASP A 155 -3.73 1.21 -0.71
C ASP A 155 -4.63 0.47 -1.72
N PHE A 156 -5.24 -0.63 -1.26
CA PHE A 156 -6.12 -1.45 -2.09
C PHE A 156 -7.61 -1.30 -1.70
N GLU A 157 -7.99 -0.23 -0.99
CA GLU A 157 -9.37 0.00 -0.55
C GLU A 157 -10.38 -0.07 -1.71
N GLU A 158 -10.02 0.48 -2.88
CA GLU A 158 -10.87 0.55 -4.09
C GLU A 158 -10.58 -0.55 -5.13
N ALA A 159 -9.60 -1.43 -4.89
CA ALA A 159 -9.26 -2.48 -5.85
C ALA A 159 -10.37 -3.53 -5.98
N GLU A 160 -10.45 -4.20 -7.13
CA GLU A 160 -11.53 -5.16 -7.43
C GLU A 160 -11.00 -6.52 -7.84
N ILE A 161 -11.61 -7.58 -7.31
CA ILE A 161 -11.37 -8.94 -7.80
C ILE A 161 -12.18 -9.14 -9.08
N MET A 162 -11.47 -9.43 -10.18
CA MET A 162 -12.07 -9.69 -11.49
C MET A 162 -12.77 -11.05 -11.51
N ALA A 163 -14.00 -11.07 -12.03
CA ALA A 163 -14.78 -12.30 -12.17
C ALA A 163 -14.44 -13.00 -13.49
N GLY A 164 -13.77 -14.16 -13.44
CA GLY A 164 -13.45 -14.96 -14.62
C GLY A 164 -12.01 -15.45 -14.64
N ARG A 165 -11.63 -16.15 -15.72
CA ARG A 165 -10.20 -16.34 -16.03
C ARG A 165 -9.70 -15.04 -16.65
N VAL A 166 -8.61 -14.51 -16.11
CA VAL A 166 -7.90 -13.39 -16.72
C VAL A 166 -7.15 -13.94 -17.93
N ASP A 167 -7.46 -13.46 -19.13
CA ASP A 167 -6.64 -13.73 -20.31
C ASP A 167 -5.50 -12.71 -20.40
N GLU A 168 -4.37 -13.07 -21.00
CA GLU A 168 -3.24 -12.15 -21.20
C GLU A 168 -3.64 -10.92 -22.04
N SER A 169 -4.60 -11.07 -22.96
CA SER A 169 -5.16 -9.94 -23.71
C SER A 169 -5.92 -8.94 -22.82
N ASP A 170 -6.62 -9.43 -21.79
CA ASP A 170 -7.32 -8.55 -20.85
C ASP A 170 -6.33 -7.74 -20.01
N VAL A 171 -5.17 -8.33 -19.69
CA VAL A 171 -4.06 -7.66 -18.99
C VAL A 171 -3.46 -6.58 -19.88
N GLU A 172 -3.25 -6.83 -21.17
CA GLU A 172 -2.69 -5.84 -22.11
C GLU A 172 -3.63 -4.65 -22.37
N ASP A 173 -4.90 -4.91 -22.65
CA ASP A 173 -5.90 -3.87 -22.92
C ASP A 173 -6.08 -2.95 -21.70
N GLN A 174 -6.06 -3.54 -20.50
CA GLN A 174 -6.18 -2.78 -19.27
C GLN A 174 -4.91 -1.99 -18.96
N ALA A 175 -3.71 -2.50 -19.32
CA ALA A 175 -2.43 -1.80 -19.14
C ALA A 175 -2.57 -0.48 -19.83
N GLN A 176 -2.87 -0.57 -21.13
CA GLN A 176 -3.04 0.56 -22.00
C GLN A 176 -4.11 1.54 -21.50
N ALA A 177 -5.25 1.06 -21.00
CA ALA A 177 -6.30 1.94 -20.46
C ALA A 177 -5.87 2.69 -19.18
N SER A 178 -5.11 2.05 -18.30
CA SER A 178 -4.60 2.68 -17.07
C SER A 178 -3.48 3.70 -17.37
N TRP A 179 -2.66 3.45 -18.39
CA TRP A 179 -1.60 4.37 -18.86
C TRP A 179 -2.15 5.69 -19.43
N HIS A 180 -3.34 5.66 -20.05
CA HIS A 180 -3.96 6.84 -20.66
C HIS A 180 -4.90 7.59 -19.68
N SER A 181 -4.90 7.24 -18.39
CA SER A 181 -5.47 8.11 -17.36
C SER A 181 -4.61 9.36 -17.26
N SER A 182 -5.23 10.53 -17.23
CA SER A 182 -4.58 11.85 -17.18
C SER A 182 -3.50 11.99 -16.10
N ASP A 183 -3.57 11.18 -15.05
CA ASP A 183 -2.67 11.25 -13.89
C ASP A 183 -1.25 10.72 -14.18
N VAL A 184 -1.09 9.87 -15.19
CA VAL A 184 0.23 9.32 -15.58
C VAL A 184 0.94 10.23 -16.58
N GLU A 185 0.19 10.94 -17.44
CA GLU A 185 0.77 11.96 -18.34
C GLU A 185 1.26 13.21 -17.58
N GLU A 186 0.59 13.62 -16.50
CA GLU A 186 1.02 14.76 -15.68
C GLU A 186 2.30 14.49 -14.88
N ALA A 187 2.62 13.21 -14.60
CA ALA A 187 3.88 12.81 -13.97
C ALA A 187 5.13 13.19 -14.79
N TRP A 188 4.97 13.45 -16.09
CA TRP A 188 6.06 13.84 -17.01
C TRP A 188 6.26 15.35 -17.15
N LEU A 189 5.39 16.17 -16.55
CA LEU A 189 5.41 17.63 -16.69
C LEU A 189 6.01 18.35 -15.46
N LEU A 190 6.48 17.60 -14.46
CA LEU A 190 7.23 18.08 -13.30
C LEU A 190 8.70 17.63 -13.39
#